data_AF-A0A6B1BTB9-F1
#
_entry.id   AF-A0A6B1BTB9-F1
#
_cell.length_a   1.000
_cell.length_b   1.000
_cell.length_c   1.000
_cell.angle_alpha   90.00
_cell.angle_beta   90.00
_cell.angle_gamma   90.00
#
_symmetry.space_group_name_H-M   'P 1'
#
loop_
_entity.id
_entity.type
_entity.pdbx_description
1 polymer ?
#
loop_
_entity_poly.entity_id
_entity_poly.type
_entity_poly.pdbx_seq_one_letter_code
_entity_poly.pdbx_strand_id
1 'polypeptide(L)' 'MKARIVGERQSDVVPAPVPEPKEDWAVVKVHASAMCTEYKTWLAGDRREVIGHEGAGEVV' A
#
# COMPACT_ATOMS: atom_id res chain seq x y z
N MET A 1 6.20 3.67 4.95
CA MET A 1 4.82 4.24 4.88
C MET A 1 3.87 3.20 4.33
N LYS A 2 2.58 3.26 4.68
CA LYS A 2 1.53 2.39 4.12
C LYS A 2 0.28 3.20 3.80
N ALA A 3 -0.47 2.79 2.77
CA ALA A 3 -1.72 3.43 2.38
C ALA A 3 -2.93 2.69 2.97
N ARG A 4 -3.97 3.44 3.32
CA ARG A 4 -5.25 2.92 3.83
C ARG A 4 -6.44 3.68 3.24
N ILE A 5 -7.59 3.03 3.15
CA ILE A 5 -8.89 3.65 2.78
C ILE A 5 -9.61 3.99 4.08
N VAL A 6 -10.00 5.26 4.24
CA VAL A 6 -10.59 5.77 5.50
C VAL A 6 -12.06 6.16 5.37
N GLY A 7 -12.58 6.27 4.15
CA GLY A 7 -13.96 6.63 3.85
C GLY A 7 -14.22 6.71 2.35
N GLU A 8 -15.44 7.11 1.97
CA GLU A 8 -15.82 7.26 0.56
C GLU A 8 -14.90 8.25 -0.14
N ARG A 9 -14.22 7.77 -1.17
CA ARG A 9 -13.25 8.52 -1.95
C ARG A 9 -12.12 9.15 -1.11
N GLN A 10 -11.81 8.55 0.05
CA GLN A 10 -10.81 9.05 0.98
C GLN A 10 -9.77 7.99 1.33
N SER A 11 -8.51 8.39 1.24
CA SER A 11 -7.35 7.56 1.62
C SER A 11 -6.38 8.35 2.48
N ASP A 12 -5.58 7.63 3.24
CA ASP A 12 -4.56 8.19 4.12
C ASP A 12 -3.25 7.40 3.97
N VAL A 13 -2.12 8.07 4.17
CA VAL A 13 -0.79 7.46 4.15
C VAL A 13 -0.18 7.63 5.52
N VAL A 14 0.00 6.52 6.22
CA VAL A 14 0.51 6.52 7.59
C VAL A 14 1.94 6.00 7.65
N PRO A 15 2.73 6.44 8.66
CA PRO A 15 4.03 5.86 8.93
C PRO A 15 3.94 4.34 9.13
N ALA A 16 4.97 3.66 8.66
CA ALA A 16 5.20 2.24 8.91
C ALA A 16 6.71 2.04 9.02
N PRO A 17 7.18 1.11 9.86
CA PRO A 17 8.60 0.77 9.94
C PRO A 17 9.14 0.38 8.56
N VAL A 18 10.41 0.71 8.29
CA VAL A 18 11.12 0.15 7.15
C VAL A 18 11.36 -1.33 7.46
N PRO A 19 10.98 -2.27 6.57
CA PRO A 19 11.20 -3.68 6.82
C PRO A 19 12.70 -4.02 6.78
N GLU A 20 13.11 -4.95 7.61
CA GLU A 20 14.43 -5.57 7.54
C GLU A 20 14.33 -6.84 6.67
N PRO A 21 15.22 -7.02 5.68
CA PRO A 21 15.23 -8.24 4.89
C PRO A 21 15.65 -9.43 5.75
N LYS A 22 15.08 -10.60 5.47
CA LYS A 22 15.42 -11.87 6.13
C LYS A 22 15.82 -12.87 5.06
N GLU A 23 16.91 -13.60 5.31
CA GLU A 23 17.40 -14.67 4.44
C GLU A 23 17.58 -14.18 2.98
N ASP A 24 16.71 -14.61 2.07
CA ASP A 24 16.75 -14.33 0.63
C ASP A 24 15.81 -13.20 0.19
N TRP A 25 15.31 -12.39 1.13
CA TRP A 25 14.39 -11.29 0.83
C TRP A 25 15.14 -10.04 0.34
N ALA A 26 14.54 -9.36 -0.63
CA ALA A 26 14.93 -8.01 -1.04
C ALA A 26 14.00 -6.96 -0.39
N VAL A 27 14.56 -5.84 0.08
CA VAL A 27 13.74 -4.68 0.43
C VAL A 27 13.47 -3.89 -0.84
N VAL A 28 12.22 -3.45 -1.02
CA VAL A 28 11.81 -2.68 -2.20
C VAL A 28 11.35 -1.29 -1.77
N LYS A 29 11.99 -0.26 -2.31
CA LYS A 29 11.48 1.10 -2.31
C LYS A 29 10.41 1.23 -3.38
N VAL A 30 9.16 1.14 -2.95
CA VAL A 30 7.99 1.25 -3.85
C VAL A 30 7.90 2.67 -4.41
N HIS A 31 7.89 2.79 -5.75
CA HIS A 31 7.67 4.06 -6.46
C HIS A 31 6.20 4.28 -6.78
N ALA A 32 5.48 3.22 -7.14
CA ALA A 32 4.07 3.26 -7.43
C ALA A 32 3.40 1.94 -7.04
N SER A 33 2.15 2.02 -6.59
CA SER A 33 1.25 0.87 -6.52
C SER A 33 -0.12 1.28 -7.02
N ALA A 34 -0.67 0.52 -7.96
CA ALA A 34 -2.02 0.72 -8.47
C ALA A 34 -3.04 0.13 -7.50
N MET A 35 -4.24 0.72 -7.48
CA MET A 35 -5.39 0.04 -6.91
C MET A 35 -5.90 -0.95 -7.95
N CYS A 36 -5.97 -2.23 -7.57
CA CYS A 36 -6.74 -3.21 -8.32
C CYS A 36 -8.23 -2.98 -7.96
N THR A 37 -8.97 -4.01 -7.59
CA THR A 37 -10.37 -3.87 -7.17
C THR A 37 -10.56 -3.04 -5.89
N GLU A 38 -9.49 -2.68 -5.17
CA GLU A 38 -9.55 -1.72 -4.06
C GLU A 38 -10.13 -0.37 -4.46
N TYR A 39 -10.09 0.03 -5.74
CA TYR A 39 -10.76 1.25 -6.18
C TYR A 39 -12.28 1.19 -5.91
N LYS A 40 -12.90 0.00 -5.98
CA LYS A 40 -14.33 -0.18 -5.67
C LYS A 40 -14.60 -0.01 -4.18
N THR A 41 -13.72 -0.55 -3.36
CA THR A 41 -13.72 -0.35 -1.90
C THR A 41 -13.58 1.13 -1.55
N TRP A 42 -12.70 1.86 -2.23
CA TRP A 42 -12.53 3.31 -2.08
C TRP A 42 -13.77 4.09 -2.51
N LEU A 43 -14.43 3.69 -3.61
CA LEU A 43 -15.71 4.27 -4.05
C LEU A 43 -16.86 3.99 -3.07
N ALA A 44 -16.90 2.81 -2.45
CA ALA A 44 -17.93 2.44 -1.48
C ALA A 44 -17.68 3.00 -0.07
N GLY A 45 -16.45 3.44 0.21
CA GLY A 45 -16.04 3.94 1.52
C GLY A 45 -15.77 2.86 2.57
N ASP A 46 -15.64 1.61 2.14
CA ASP A 46 -15.28 0.51 3.02
C ASP A 46 -13.83 0.66 3.51
N ARG A 47 -13.65 0.64 4.82
CA ARG A 47 -12.33 0.87 5.42
C ARG A 47 -11.38 -0.30 5.14
N ARG A 48 -10.11 0.01 4.86
CA ARG A 48 -9.01 -0.95 4.71
C ARG A 48 -7.74 -0.36 5.28
N GLU A 49 -7.09 -1.07 6.20
CA GLU A 49 -5.89 -0.57 6.90
C GLU A 49 -4.58 -0.72 6.11
N VAL A 50 -4.58 -1.58 5.09
CA VAL A 50 -3.47 -1.78 4.14
C VAL A 50 -4.08 -2.12 2.78
N ILE A 51 -3.56 -1.49 1.72
CA ILE A 51 -3.87 -1.78 0.31
C ILE A 51 -2.59 -1.87 -0.50
N GLY A 52 -2.70 -2.35 -1.74
CA GLY A 52 -1.60 -2.40 -2.70
C GLY A 52 -1.02 -3.81 -2.83
N HIS A 53 -1.38 -4.49 -3.90
CA HIS A 53 -0.78 -5.75 -4.33
C HIS A 53 -0.25 -5.70 -5.78
N GLU A 54 -0.43 -4.56 -6.46
CA GLU A 54 0.11 -4.27 -7.79
C GLU A 54 1.14 -3.15 -7.63
N GLY A 55 2.40 -3.50 -7.36
CA GLY A 55 3.47 -2.53 -7.01
C GLY A 55 4.70 -2.64 -7.90
N ALA A 56 5.37 -1.51 -8.13
CA ALA A 56 6.66 -1.44 -8.80
C ALA A 56 7.63 -0.51 -8.05
N GLY A 57 8.91 -0.90 -7.98
CA GLY A 57 9.90 -0.21 -7.17
C GLY A 57 11.34 -0.62 -7.49
N GLU A 58 12.25 -0.02 -6.73
CA GLU A 58 13.69 -0.26 -6.75
C GLU A 58 14.08 -1.19 -5.58
N VAL A 59 14.99 -2.14 -5.80
CA VAL A 59 15.57 -2.94 -4.70
C VAL A 59 16.60 -2.10 -3.95
N VAL A 60 16.48 -2.04 -2.61
CA VAL A 60 17.34 -1.26 -1.70
C VAL A 60 17.87 -2.09 -0.53
#